data_AF-A0AAT9P7X4-F1
#
_entry.id   AF-A0AAT9P7X4-F1
#
_cell.length_a   1.000
_cell.length_b   1.000
_cell.length_c   1.000
_cell.angle_alpha   90.00
_cell.angle_beta   90.00
_cell.angle_gamma   90.00
#
_symmetry.space_group_name_H-M   'P 1'
#
loop_
_entity.id
_entity.type
_entity.pdbx_description
1 polymer ?
#
loop_
_entity_poly.entity_id
_entity_poly.type
_entity_poly.pdbx_seq_one_letter_code
_entity_poly.pdbx_strand_id
1 'polypeptide(L)' 'MEDLKLPFLLTREQASKFLGVDPKSFDRYIRSSDKLKRFMVGKHERYTIKELENFILEQSIN' A
#
# COMPACT_ATOMS: atom_id res chain seq x y z
N MET A 1 22.16 5.55 -5.56
CA MET A 1 20.98 5.11 -4.79
C MET A 1 20.41 3.97 -5.61
N GLU A 2 20.53 2.73 -5.15
CA GLU A 2 19.96 1.61 -5.92
C GLU A 2 18.46 1.85 -6.05
N ASP A 3 17.95 1.85 -7.29
CA ASP A 3 16.53 1.75 -7.55
C ASP A 3 16.04 0.47 -6.88
N LEU A 4 15.36 0.62 -5.73
CA LEU A 4 14.67 -0.47 -5.07
C LEU A 4 13.61 -0.97 -6.04
N LYS A 5 13.97 -1.98 -6.84
CA LYS A 5 13.07 -2.58 -7.82
C LYS A 5 12.01 -3.36 -7.06
N LEU A 6 10.96 -2.66 -6.69
CA LEU A 6 9.82 -3.23 -6.01
C LEU A 6 9.08 -4.19 -6.97
N PRO A 7 8.54 -5.31 -6.46
CA PRO A 7 7.69 -6.17 -7.27
C PRO A 7 6.41 -5.43 -7.64
N PHE A 8 5.73 -5.88 -8.70
CA PHE A 8 4.44 -5.29 -9.10
C PHE A 8 3.36 -5.43 -8.01
N LEU A 9 3.40 -6.54 -7.26
CA LEU A 9 2.50 -6.86 -6.16
C LEU A 9 3.26 -6.77 -4.82
N LEU A 10 3.08 -5.64 -4.13
CA LEU A 10 3.71 -5.38 -2.84
C LEU A 10 3.06 -6.20 -1.73
N THR A 11 3.88 -6.72 -0.82
CA THR A 11 3.42 -7.19 0.49
C THR A 11 2.98 -6.01 1.36
N ARG A 12 2.34 -6.30 2.51
CA ARG A 12 2.04 -5.30 3.54
C ARG A 12 3.28 -4.50 3.94
N GLU A 13 4.39 -5.17 4.19
CA GLU A 13 5.65 -4.56 4.63
C GLU A 13 6.27 -3.70 3.53
N GLN A 14 6.18 -4.13 2.27
CA GLN A 14 6.66 -3.35 1.13
C GLN A 14 5.79 -2.12 0.89
N ALA A 15 4.47 -2.26 0.99
CA ALA A 15 3.52 -1.15 0.84
C ALA A 15 3.71 -0.10 1.94
N SER A 16 3.87 -0.52 3.20
CA SER A 16 4.13 0.40 4.31
C SER A 16 5.44 1.16 4.11
N LYS A 17 6.50 0.44 3.70
CA LYS A 17 7.81 1.06 3.38
C LYS A 17 7.73 2.02 2.20
N PHE A 18 7.01 1.65 1.14
CA PHE A 18 6.80 2.48 -0.05
C PHE A 18 6.12 3.81 0.32
N LEU A 19 5.10 3.77 1.18
CA LEU A 19 4.38 4.95 1.65
C LEU A 19 5.09 5.72 2.77
N GLY A 20 6.25 5.24 3.26
CA GLY A 20 6.99 5.90 4.34
C GLY A 20 6.28 5.85 5.71
N VAL A 21 5.43 4.86 5.94
CA VAL A 21 4.69 4.68 7.21
C VAL A 21 5.07 3.37 7.88
N ASP A 22 4.95 3.31 9.21
CA ASP A 22 5.13 2.05 9.92
C ASP A 22 3.98 1.06 9.62
N PRO A 23 4.21 -0.26 9.71
CA PRO A 23 3.19 -1.24 9.36
C PRO A 23 1.91 -1.19 10.21
N LYS A 24 1.98 -0.71 11.46
CA LYS A 24 0.81 -0.59 12.34
C LYS A 24 -0.07 0.59 11.88
N SER A 25 0.54 1.70 11.51
CA SER A 25 -0.18 2.84 10.91
C SER A 25 -0.75 2.47 9.54
N PHE A 26 0.00 1.73 8.72
CA PHE A 26 -0.49 1.19 7.45
C PHE A 26 -1.75 0.35 7.65
N ASP A 27 -1.72 -0.60 8.59
CA ASP A 27 -2.90 -1.42 8.92
C ASP A 27 -4.09 -0.57 9.36
N ARG A 28 -3.85 0.40 10.23
CA ARG A 28 -4.91 1.18 10.88
C ARG A 28 -5.59 2.17 9.95
N TYR A 29 -4.85 2.85 9.08
CA TYR A 29 -5.36 4.00 8.33
C TYR A 29 -5.48 3.77 6.82
N ILE A 30 -4.70 2.84 6.27
CA ILE A 30 -4.62 2.62 4.82
C ILE A 30 -5.29 1.29 4.47
N ARG A 31 -4.76 0.18 5.00
CA ARG A 31 -5.26 -1.17 4.72
C ARG A 31 -6.64 -1.44 5.30
N SER A 32 -7.04 -0.78 6.38
CA SER A 32 -8.40 -0.93 6.94
C SER A 32 -9.49 -0.35 6.03
N SER A 33 -9.13 0.47 5.04
CA SER A 33 -10.10 1.16 4.18
C SER A 33 -10.55 0.31 3.00
N ASP A 34 -11.86 0.10 2.86
CA ASP A 34 -12.45 -0.61 1.72
C ASP A 34 -12.26 0.10 0.38
N LYS A 35 -11.83 1.37 0.39
CA LYS A 35 -11.49 2.14 -0.81
C LYS A 35 -10.14 1.74 -1.41
N LEU A 36 -9.23 1.18 -0.60
CA LEU A 36 -7.94 0.71 -1.11
C LEU A 36 -8.14 -0.59 -1.88
N LYS A 37 -7.91 -0.58 -3.20
CA LYS A 37 -7.98 -1.79 -4.02
C LYS A 37 -6.83 -2.74 -3.67
N ARG A 38 -7.17 -4.04 -3.58
CA ARG A 38 -6.24 -5.11 -3.16
C ARG A 38 -6.35 -6.28 -4.10
N PHE A 39 -5.22 -6.95 -4.34
CA PHE A 39 -5.18 -8.19 -5.07
C PHE A 39 -4.99 -9.36 -4.10
N MET A 40 -5.88 -10.33 -4.14
CA MET A 40 -5.83 -11.49 -3.24
C MET A 40 -4.97 -12.61 -3.84
N VAL A 41 -3.98 -13.06 -3.07
CA VAL A 41 -3.18 -14.27 -3.37
C VAL A 41 -3.44 -15.28 -2.25
N GLY A 42 -4.46 -16.12 -2.46
CA GLY A 42 -5.02 -16.95 -1.38
C GLY A 42 -5.56 -16.07 -0.26
N LYS A 43 -5.00 -16.21 0.95
CA LYS A 43 -5.36 -15.40 2.13
C LYS A 43 -4.56 -14.10 2.28
N HIS A 44 -3.60 -13.85 1.40
CA HIS A 44 -2.70 -12.69 1.51
C HIS A 44 -3.14 -11.56 0.59
N GLU A 45 -3.21 -10.36 1.15
CA GLU A 45 -3.42 -9.13 0.39
C GLU A 45 -2.11 -8.68 -0.27
N ARG A 46 -2.24 -8.18 -1.50
CA ARG A 46 -1.17 -7.55 -2.27
C ARG A 46 -1.63 -6.21 -2.83
N TYR A 47 -0.69 -5.29 -2.98
CA TYR A 47 -0.96 -3.90 -3.36
C TYR A 47 -0.12 -3.51 -4.57
N THR A 48 -0.71 -2.81 -5.54
CA THR A 48 0.06 -2.19 -6.61
C THR A 48 0.46 -0.77 -6.18
N ILE A 49 1.62 -0.30 -6.64
CA ILE A 49 2.08 1.07 -6.38
C ILE A 49 1.01 2.09 -6.82
N LYS A 50 0.47 1.91 -8.03
CA LYS A 50 -0.56 2.79 -8.60
C LYS A 50 -1.78 2.94 -7.69
N GLU A 51 -2.31 1.84 -7.14
CA GLU A 51 -3.51 1.92 -6.29
C GLU A 51 -3.19 2.48 -4.90
N LEU A 52 -1.98 2.30 -4.39
CA LEU A 52 -1.52 2.97 -3.17
C LEU A 52 -1.42 4.48 -3.37
N GLU A 53 -0.83 4.94 -4.48
CA GLU A 53 -0.73 6.36 -4.82
C GLU A 53 -2.12 7.00 -4.99
N ASN A 54 -3.00 6.36 -5.77
CA ASN A 54 -4.37 6.82 -5.97
C ASN A 54 -5.11 6.97 -4.62
N PHE A 55 -4.98 5.97 -3.74
CA PHE A 55 -5.62 6.00 -2.43
C PHE A 55 -5.17 7.22 -1.60
N ILE A 56 -3.86 7.50 -1.55
CA ILE A 56 -3.33 8.64 -0.79
C ILE A 56 -3.83 9.97 -1.37
N LEU A 57 -3.81 10.12 -2.68
CA LEU A 57 -4.30 11.34 -3.34
C LEU A 57 -5.79 11.57 -3.09
N GLU A 58 -6.61 10.50 -3.15
CA GLU A 58 -8.06 10.58 -2.92
C GLU A 58 -8.44 10.84 -1.45
N GLN A 59 -7.59 10.46 -0.49
CA GLN A 59 -7.84 10.68 0.95
C GLN A 59 -7.11 11.91 1.51
N SER A 60 -6.28 12.58 0.71
CA SER A 60 -5.61 13.82 1.11
C SER A 60 -6.62 14.97 1.21
N ILE A 61 -6.51 15.76 2.27
CA ILE A 61 -7.37 16.92 2.54
C ILE A 61 -6.61 18.18 2.10
N ASN A 62 -7.31 19.11 1.45
CA ASN A 62 -6.78 20.43 1.07
C ASN A 62 -6.81 21.41 2.24
#